data_AF-A0A959H5B9-F1
#
_entry.id   AF-A0A959H5B9-F1
#
_cell.length_a   1.000
_cell.length_b   1.000
_cell.length_c   1.000
_cell.angle_alpha   90.00
_cell.angle_beta   90.00
_cell.angle_gamma   90.00
#
_symmetry.space_group_name_H-M   'P 1'
#
loop_
_entity.id
_entity.type
_entity.pdbx_description
1 polymer ?
#
loop_
_entity_poly.entity_id
_entity_poly.type
_entity_poly.pdbx_seq_one_letter_code
_entity_poly.pdbx_strand_id
1 'polypeptide(L)'
;MDLWRSSFWALAVLLASSCGQRQEPQETARKQDAAPLPDSTAALLGPDSLPDGPAKALVLERNVKIRDYFAFIDSVVVCEDTLLPYPLTEHLLVRANPWIIDSLANTDYYRMMERDSFVYEQEELIVLRRGDTLLLPGPEEARELLRRMNNTVIDLNIPEFRLRVIEEGDTLFTFPVRVGRNQRKYLALAKATVDLRTMPGDGHIIRIARYPLFLDPGTGRRFTHTRRDDGRTTVMPLIPWIEPEIDGHRYGQLIHPTTNPKTLNKAYSNGCIGVKEADAWYIYYFAPVGTRAHLHYDLRVVGPDGNTTELKDIYGWKGRRFPDQSDAAALEEASRKTPSGCVCGDVE
;
A
#
# COMPACT_ATOMS: atom_id res chain seq x y z
N MET A 1 -34.36 22.15 -36.16
CA MET A 1 -35.24 21.16 -35.50
C MET A 1 -34.59 19.81 -35.70
N ASP A 2 -33.73 19.50 -34.74
CA ASP A 2 -32.89 18.31 -34.66
C ASP A 2 -33.70 17.04 -34.44
N LEU A 3 -33.33 15.97 -35.12
CA LEU A 3 -33.75 14.61 -34.77
C LEU A 3 -32.50 13.75 -34.60
N TRP A 4 -32.33 13.35 -33.35
CA TRP A 4 -31.28 12.51 -32.77
C TRP A 4 -30.99 11.23 -33.56
N ARG A 5 -29.71 10.98 -33.77
CA ARG A 5 -29.16 9.65 -34.06
C ARG A 5 -28.83 8.96 -32.74
N SER A 6 -29.48 7.84 -32.48
CA SER A 6 -29.15 6.93 -31.37
C SER A 6 -27.89 6.14 -31.74
N SER A 7 -26.76 6.46 -31.11
CA SER A 7 -25.55 5.62 -31.16
C SER A 7 -25.66 4.55 -30.08
N PHE A 8 -25.90 3.30 -30.49
CA PHE A 8 -25.77 2.12 -29.64
C PHE A 8 -24.28 1.81 -29.43
N TRP A 9 -23.78 1.96 -28.21
CA TRP A 9 -22.50 1.38 -27.81
C TRP A 9 -22.70 -0.11 -27.53
N ALA A 10 -22.08 -0.97 -28.34
CA ALA A 10 -22.07 -2.40 -28.13
C ALA A 10 -20.97 -2.77 -27.12
N LEU A 11 -21.37 -3.23 -25.93
CA LEU A 11 -20.46 -3.77 -24.92
C LEU A 11 -20.17 -5.24 -25.27
N ALA A 12 -18.90 -5.56 -25.56
CA ALA A 12 -18.49 -6.94 -25.78
C ALA A 12 -18.21 -7.63 -24.44
N VAL A 13 -19.08 -8.59 -24.07
CA VAL A 13 -18.89 -9.45 -22.88
C VAL A 13 -18.21 -10.74 -23.33
N LEU A 14 -16.99 -10.98 -22.85
CA LEU A 14 -16.27 -12.24 -23.08
C LEU A 14 -16.28 -13.07 -21.79
N LEU A 15 -16.71 -14.33 -21.92
CA LEU A 15 -16.65 -15.32 -20.85
C LEU A 15 -15.22 -15.87 -20.79
N ALA A 16 -14.52 -15.60 -19.69
CA ALA A 16 -13.15 -16.07 -19.47
C ALA A 16 -13.15 -17.52 -18.96
N SER A 17 -13.48 -18.48 -19.83
CA SER A 17 -13.37 -19.89 -19.51
C SER A 17 -11.96 -20.42 -19.81
N SER A 18 -11.40 -21.14 -18.84
CA SER A 18 -10.18 -21.97 -18.92
C SER A 18 -8.83 -21.26 -18.89
N CYS A 19 -8.43 -20.78 -17.71
CA CYS A 19 -7.02 -20.77 -17.29
C CYS A 19 -6.93 -21.23 -15.83
N GLY A 20 -7.11 -22.53 -15.61
CA GLY A 20 -7.26 -23.10 -14.28
C GLY A 20 -6.98 -24.59 -14.23
N GLN A 21 -5.77 -25.01 -14.62
CA GLN A 21 -5.24 -26.29 -14.18
C GLN A 21 -4.35 -26.07 -12.95
N ARG A 22 -4.73 -26.74 -11.85
CA ARG A 22 -3.95 -26.86 -10.61
C ARG A 22 -2.56 -27.41 -10.93
N GLN A 23 -1.52 -26.72 -10.48
CA GLN A 23 -0.28 -27.39 -10.08
C GLN A 23 -0.24 -27.42 -8.56
N GLU A 24 -0.02 -28.61 -8.01
CA GLU A 24 0.24 -28.83 -6.58
C GLU A 24 1.54 -28.12 -6.15
N PRO A 25 1.66 -27.72 -4.88
CA PRO A 25 2.79 -26.93 -4.43
C PRO A 25 4.03 -27.83 -4.27
N GLN A 26 5.00 -27.68 -5.16
CA GLN A 26 6.36 -28.15 -4.90
C GLN A 26 7.07 -27.15 -3.99
N GLU A 27 7.27 -27.59 -2.75
CA GLU A 27 8.16 -27.03 -1.75
C GLU A 27 9.59 -26.99 -2.29
N THR A 28 10.01 -25.84 -2.82
CA THR A 28 11.44 -25.52 -2.99
C THR A 28 11.69 -24.07 -2.66
N ALA A 29 12.55 -23.85 -1.66
CA ALA A 29 13.07 -22.56 -1.26
C ALA A 29 13.71 -21.86 -2.48
N ARG A 30 13.06 -20.81 -2.99
CA ARG A 30 13.64 -19.95 -4.03
C ARG A 30 13.97 -18.59 -3.41
N LYS A 31 15.25 -18.40 -3.11
CA LYS A 31 15.87 -17.07 -3.08
C LYS A 31 15.55 -16.41 -4.43
N GLN A 32 14.76 -15.34 -4.41
CA GLN A 32 14.72 -14.38 -5.50
C GLN A 32 15.36 -13.10 -4.95
N ASP A 33 16.65 -12.97 -5.21
CA ASP A 33 17.26 -11.66 -5.30
C ASP A 33 16.61 -10.99 -6.51
N ALA A 34 15.83 -9.93 -6.27
CA ALA A 34 15.25 -9.13 -7.32
C ALA A 34 16.41 -8.47 -8.10
N ALA A 35 16.56 -8.87 -9.36
CA ALA A 35 17.38 -8.12 -10.29
C ALA A 35 16.82 -6.69 -10.38
N PRO A 36 17.67 -5.65 -10.45
CA PRO A 36 17.19 -4.29 -10.58
C PRO A 36 16.36 -4.17 -11.85
N LEU A 37 15.15 -3.64 -11.71
CA LEU A 37 14.36 -3.16 -12.84
C LEU A 37 15.25 -2.20 -13.64
N PRO A 38 15.35 -2.34 -14.97
CA PRO A 38 16.06 -1.34 -15.75
C PRO A 38 15.41 0.01 -15.50
N ASP A 39 16.27 1.02 -15.29
CA ASP A 39 15.92 2.43 -15.32
C ASP A 39 15.05 2.69 -16.55
N SER A 40 13.74 2.73 -16.36
CA SER A 40 12.80 3.10 -17.41
C SER A 40 12.74 4.61 -17.42
N THR A 41 13.79 5.19 -18.02
CA THR A 41 13.71 6.47 -18.71
C THR A 41 12.34 6.62 -19.36
N ALA A 42 11.72 7.77 -19.10
CA ALA A 42 10.60 8.30 -19.83
C ALA A 42 10.82 8.17 -21.34
N ALA A 43 10.36 7.07 -21.94
CA ALA A 43 10.10 7.00 -23.36
C ALA A 43 8.73 7.61 -23.57
N LEU A 44 8.74 8.91 -23.90
CA LEU A 44 7.62 9.66 -24.45
C LEU A 44 6.93 8.82 -25.53
N LEU A 45 5.74 8.29 -25.22
CA LEU A 45 4.82 7.82 -26.24
C LEU A 45 4.44 9.04 -27.08
N GLY A 46 4.88 9.04 -28.34
CA GLY A 46 4.53 10.07 -29.30
C GLY A 46 3.02 10.15 -29.55
N PRO A 47 2.51 11.30 -30.00
CA PRO A 47 1.10 11.49 -30.31
C PRO A 47 0.77 10.88 -31.67
N ASP A 48 0.82 9.54 -31.78
CA ASP A 48 0.25 8.83 -32.92
C ASP A 48 -0.79 7.83 -32.40
N SER A 49 -2.02 8.04 -32.87
CA SER A 49 -3.27 7.44 -32.43
C SER A 49 -3.21 5.92 -32.34
N LEU A 50 -3.15 5.40 -31.11
CA LEU A 50 -3.60 4.04 -30.82
C LEU A 50 -5.10 3.96 -31.15
N PRO A 51 -5.57 2.91 -31.84
CA PRO A 51 -6.98 2.78 -32.16
C PRO A 51 -7.82 2.78 -30.87
N ASP A 52 -8.88 3.60 -30.85
CA ASP A 52 -9.90 3.62 -29.79
C ASP A 52 -10.59 2.26 -29.73
N GLY A 53 -10.06 1.36 -28.91
CA GLY A 53 -10.72 0.12 -28.51
C GLY A 53 -11.64 0.39 -27.31
N PRO A 54 -12.89 -0.10 -27.29
CA PRO A 54 -13.75 0.04 -26.11
C PRO A 54 -13.15 -0.71 -24.92
N ALA A 55 -13.50 -0.26 -23.71
CA ALA A 55 -13.20 -0.97 -22.48
C ALA A 55 -13.71 -2.42 -22.56
N LYS A 56 -12.87 -3.38 -22.16
CA LYS A 56 -13.23 -4.80 -22.14
C LYS A 56 -13.68 -5.18 -20.73
N ALA A 57 -14.74 -5.98 -20.62
CA ALA A 57 -15.29 -6.44 -19.35
C ALA A 57 -15.03 -7.94 -19.16
N LEU A 58 -14.48 -8.33 -18.01
CA LEU A 58 -14.26 -9.71 -17.60
C LEU A 58 -15.21 -10.07 -16.46
N VAL A 59 -16.06 -11.08 -16.66
CA VAL A 59 -16.97 -11.56 -15.61
C VAL A 59 -16.30 -12.66 -14.79
N LEU A 60 -16.31 -12.51 -13.47
CA LEU A 60 -15.71 -13.49 -12.56
C LEU A 60 -16.52 -14.79 -12.51
N GLU A 61 -15.87 -15.91 -12.84
CA GLU A 61 -16.51 -17.22 -12.82
C GLU A 61 -16.58 -17.85 -11.40
N ARG A 62 -15.82 -17.32 -10.45
CA ARG A 62 -15.73 -17.84 -9.07
C ARG A 62 -15.52 -16.75 -8.04
N ASN A 63 -15.83 -17.06 -6.79
CA ASN A 63 -15.42 -16.24 -5.65
C ASN A 63 -13.89 -16.32 -5.48
N VAL A 64 -13.28 -15.21 -5.07
CA VAL A 64 -11.86 -15.08 -4.75
C VAL A 64 -11.73 -14.68 -3.29
N LYS A 65 -10.98 -15.47 -2.53
CA LYS A 65 -10.64 -15.18 -1.13
C LYS A 65 -9.41 -14.29 -1.06
N ILE A 66 -9.20 -13.62 0.07
CA ILE A 66 -8.01 -12.76 0.28
C ILE A 66 -6.71 -13.51 0.05
N ARG A 67 -6.56 -14.73 0.58
CA ARG A 67 -5.34 -15.55 0.34
C ARG A 67 -5.04 -15.81 -1.13
N ASP A 68 -6.07 -15.83 -1.98
CA ASP A 68 -5.99 -16.14 -3.41
C ASP A 68 -5.97 -14.87 -4.27
N TYR A 69 -6.11 -13.70 -3.66
CA TYR A 69 -6.40 -12.44 -4.33
C TYR A 69 -5.26 -11.97 -5.25
N PHE A 70 -4.02 -11.87 -4.74
CA PHE A 70 -2.90 -11.41 -5.56
C PHE A 70 -2.59 -12.39 -6.69
N ALA A 71 -2.62 -13.70 -6.42
CA ALA A 71 -2.42 -14.72 -7.44
C ALA A 71 -3.50 -14.63 -8.55
N PHE A 72 -4.75 -14.34 -8.16
CA PHE A 72 -5.82 -14.09 -9.11
C PHE A 72 -5.57 -12.82 -9.94
N ILE A 73 -5.25 -11.68 -9.32
CA ILE A 73 -4.99 -10.43 -10.04
C ILE A 73 -3.78 -10.57 -10.97
N ASP A 74 -2.68 -11.18 -10.51
CA ASP A 74 -1.51 -11.47 -11.33
C ASP A 74 -1.89 -12.34 -12.54
N SER A 75 -2.76 -13.34 -12.37
CA SER A 75 -3.23 -14.16 -13.49
C SER A 75 -4.04 -13.36 -14.51
N VAL A 76 -4.84 -12.39 -14.08
CA VAL A 76 -5.59 -11.50 -14.99
C VAL A 76 -4.61 -10.60 -15.75
N VAL A 77 -3.68 -9.97 -15.04
CA VAL A 77 -2.68 -9.07 -15.65
C VAL A 77 -1.84 -9.83 -16.69
N VAL A 78 -1.29 -11.00 -16.34
CA VAL A 78 -0.46 -11.79 -17.27
C VAL A 78 -1.22 -12.22 -18.52
N CYS A 79 -2.50 -12.61 -18.39
CA CYS A 79 -3.32 -13.01 -19.53
C CYS A 79 -3.66 -11.85 -20.47
N GLU A 80 -3.84 -10.64 -19.94
CA GLU A 80 -4.37 -9.50 -20.69
C GLU A 80 -3.31 -8.50 -21.14
N ASP A 81 -2.16 -8.41 -20.46
CA ASP A 81 -1.10 -7.42 -20.73
C ASP A 81 -0.60 -7.48 -22.18
N THR A 82 -0.37 -8.70 -22.71
CA THR A 82 0.06 -8.89 -24.10
C THR A 82 -0.99 -8.53 -25.17
N LEU A 83 -2.23 -8.32 -24.76
CA LEU A 83 -3.37 -8.01 -25.64
C LEU A 83 -3.71 -6.52 -25.67
N LEU A 84 -3.12 -5.72 -24.78
CA LEU A 84 -3.39 -4.30 -24.62
C LEU A 84 -2.25 -3.46 -25.21
N PRO A 85 -2.54 -2.27 -25.76
CA PRO A 85 -1.52 -1.40 -26.36
C PRO A 85 -0.74 -0.57 -25.33
N TYR A 86 -0.83 -0.92 -24.04
CA TYR A 86 -0.19 -0.25 -22.92
C TYR A 86 0.13 -1.29 -21.83
N PRO A 87 1.12 -1.04 -20.95
CA PRO A 87 1.43 -1.97 -19.88
C PRO A 87 0.30 -2.01 -18.85
N LEU A 88 -0.31 -3.18 -18.69
CA LEU A 88 -1.27 -3.46 -17.63
C LEU A 88 -0.53 -3.87 -16.36
N THR A 89 -0.86 -3.21 -15.26
CA THR A 89 -0.34 -3.56 -13.93
C THR A 89 -1.50 -3.82 -12.99
N GLU A 90 -1.24 -4.51 -11.88
CA GLU A 90 -2.24 -4.67 -10.81
C GLU A 90 -2.80 -3.31 -10.37
N HIS A 91 -1.93 -2.31 -10.16
CA HIS A 91 -2.35 -1.00 -9.68
C HIS A 91 -3.24 -0.30 -10.71
N LEU A 92 -2.90 -0.38 -12.01
CA LEU A 92 -3.74 0.17 -13.07
C LEU A 92 -5.10 -0.54 -13.14
N LEU A 93 -5.10 -1.87 -13.09
CA LEU A 93 -6.32 -2.69 -13.13
C LEU A 93 -7.25 -2.37 -11.95
N VAL A 94 -6.71 -2.33 -10.74
CA VAL A 94 -7.51 -2.08 -9.54
C VAL A 94 -7.96 -0.63 -9.46
N ARG A 95 -7.15 0.33 -9.92
CA ARG A 95 -7.58 1.73 -9.96
C ARG A 95 -8.64 2.01 -11.03
N ALA A 96 -8.71 1.23 -12.10
CA ALA A 96 -9.85 1.22 -13.04
C ALA A 96 -11.11 0.56 -12.44
N ASN A 97 -10.97 -0.17 -11.33
CA ASN A 97 -12.03 -0.88 -10.63
C ASN A 97 -12.02 -0.54 -9.12
N PRO A 98 -12.22 0.74 -8.73
CA PRO A 98 -11.98 1.20 -7.37
C PRO A 98 -12.81 0.50 -6.29
N TRP A 99 -13.95 -0.09 -6.67
CA TRP A 99 -14.78 -0.92 -5.79
C TRP A 99 -14.05 -2.13 -5.19
N ILE A 100 -12.95 -2.58 -5.82
CA ILE A 100 -12.10 -3.65 -5.29
C ILE A 100 -11.38 -3.18 -4.03
N ILE A 101 -10.90 -1.93 -4.01
CA ILE A 101 -10.24 -1.33 -2.84
C ILE A 101 -11.24 -1.26 -1.68
N ASP A 102 -12.47 -0.84 -1.95
CA ASP A 102 -13.54 -0.83 -0.94
C ASP A 102 -13.84 -2.24 -0.42
N SER A 103 -13.86 -3.25 -1.30
CA SER A 103 -14.09 -4.65 -0.92
C SER A 103 -12.97 -5.19 -0.01
N LEU A 104 -11.72 -4.88 -0.32
CA LEU A 104 -10.56 -5.21 0.51
C LEU A 104 -10.60 -4.46 1.85
N ALA A 105 -10.84 -3.16 1.82
CA ALA A 105 -10.93 -2.33 3.03
C ALA A 105 -12.08 -2.76 3.96
N ASN A 106 -13.16 -3.32 3.40
CA ASN A 106 -14.27 -3.89 4.16
C ASN A 106 -13.91 -5.19 4.90
N THR A 107 -12.71 -5.73 4.73
CA THR A 107 -12.21 -6.89 5.50
C THR A 107 -11.48 -6.51 6.78
N ASP A 108 -11.32 -5.21 7.05
CA ASP A 108 -10.80 -4.67 8.31
C ASP A 108 -11.56 -5.25 9.51
N TYR A 109 -10.82 -5.79 10.47
CA TYR A 109 -11.37 -6.44 11.65
C TYR A 109 -12.40 -5.58 12.39
N TYR A 110 -12.11 -4.29 12.60
CA TYR A 110 -12.97 -3.42 13.38
C TYR A 110 -14.22 -3.02 12.61
N ARG A 111 -14.14 -2.84 11.28
CA ARG A 111 -15.34 -2.67 10.44
C ARG A 111 -16.24 -3.90 10.47
N MET A 112 -15.65 -5.09 10.52
CA MET A 112 -16.40 -6.34 10.63
C MET A 112 -17.05 -6.48 12.01
N MET A 113 -16.34 -6.11 13.07
CA MET A 113 -16.88 -6.08 14.43
C MET A 113 -18.02 -5.07 14.61
N GLU A 114 -17.97 -3.90 13.95
CA GLU A 114 -19.08 -2.94 13.91
C GLU A 114 -20.36 -3.51 13.26
N ARG A 115 -20.21 -4.57 12.44
CA ARG A 115 -21.31 -5.33 11.82
C ARG A 115 -21.61 -6.63 12.56
N ASP A 116 -21.20 -6.73 13.82
CA ASP A 116 -21.35 -7.90 14.69
C ASP A 116 -20.70 -9.18 14.14
N SER A 117 -19.67 -9.04 13.28
CA SER A 117 -18.97 -10.16 12.67
C SER A 117 -17.54 -10.28 13.17
N PHE A 118 -17.30 -11.26 14.04
CA PHE A 118 -15.94 -11.62 14.44
C PHE A 118 -15.20 -12.37 13.33
N VAL A 119 -14.03 -11.86 12.94
CA VAL A 119 -13.18 -12.48 11.92
C VAL A 119 -11.89 -12.97 12.58
N TYR A 120 -11.78 -14.28 12.76
CA TYR A 120 -10.55 -14.90 13.30
C TYR A 120 -9.41 -14.93 12.28
N GLU A 121 -9.74 -15.23 11.01
CA GLU A 121 -8.79 -15.41 9.93
C GLU A 121 -9.27 -14.62 8.70
N GLN A 122 -8.68 -13.44 8.49
CA GLN A 122 -9.07 -12.51 7.44
C GLN A 122 -8.81 -13.06 6.04
N GLU A 123 -7.79 -13.91 5.89
CA GLU A 123 -7.40 -14.56 4.63
C GLU A 123 -8.50 -15.41 3.98
N GLU A 124 -9.45 -15.90 4.78
CA GLU A 124 -10.55 -16.76 4.33
C GLU A 124 -11.77 -15.97 3.81
N LEU A 125 -11.81 -14.65 4.01
CA LEU A 125 -12.90 -13.79 3.54
C LEU A 125 -12.90 -13.70 2.02
N ILE A 126 -14.11 -13.68 1.45
CA ILE A 126 -14.33 -13.48 0.02
C ILE A 126 -14.26 -11.98 -0.27
N VAL A 127 -13.33 -11.59 -1.15
CA VAL A 127 -13.13 -10.19 -1.57
C VAL A 127 -13.71 -9.90 -2.94
N LEU A 128 -13.63 -10.85 -3.88
CA LEU A 128 -14.29 -10.75 -5.18
C LEU A 128 -15.30 -11.88 -5.30
N ARG A 129 -16.49 -11.57 -5.79
CA ARG A 129 -17.60 -12.53 -5.91
C ARG A 129 -17.75 -12.99 -7.35
N ARG A 130 -18.22 -14.23 -7.49
CA ARG A 130 -18.69 -14.72 -8.78
C ARG A 130 -19.77 -13.78 -9.33
N GLY A 131 -19.64 -13.40 -10.59
CA GLY A 131 -20.53 -12.47 -11.27
C GLY A 131 -20.09 -11.00 -11.17
N ASP A 132 -19.10 -10.67 -10.34
CA ASP A 132 -18.47 -9.34 -10.40
C ASP A 132 -17.80 -9.15 -11.77
N THR A 133 -17.70 -7.89 -12.19
CA THR A 133 -17.10 -7.52 -13.48
C THR A 133 -15.83 -6.71 -13.27
N LEU A 134 -14.73 -7.13 -13.88
CA LEU A 134 -13.50 -6.35 -13.98
C LEU A 134 -13.47 -5.61 -15.31
N LEU A 135 -13.29 -4.29 -15.24
CA LEU A 135 -13.14 -3.44 -16.40
C LEU A 135 -11.65 -3.29 -16.74
N LEU A 136 -11.28 -3.63 -17.97
CA LEU A 136 -10.00 -3.28 -18.57
C LEU A 136 -10.17 -1.92 -19.27
N PRO A 137 -9.44 -0.88 -18.83
CA PRO A 137 -9.65 0.46 -19.35
C PRO A 137 -9.33 0.54 -20.85
N GLY A 138 -9.97 1.46 -21.57
CA GLY A 138 -9.55 1.79 -22.94
C GLY A 138 -8.16 2.45 -22.94
N PRO A 139 -7.46 2.55 -24.08
CA PRO A 139 -6.13 3.17 -24.15
C PRO A 139 -6.07 4.61 -23.61
N GLU A 140 -7.10 5.41 -23.92
CA GLU A 140 -7.23 6.79 -23.43
C GLU A 140 -7.39 6.86 -21.91
N GLU A 141 -8.29 6.03 -21.37
CA GLU A 141 -8.55 5.95 -19.92
C GLU A 141 -7.32 5.43 -19.17
N ALA A 142 -6.64 4.42 -19.71
CA ALA A 142 -5.40 3.90 -19.16
C ALA A 142 -4.31 4.98 -19.10
N ARG A 143 -4.15 5.77 -20.17
CA ARG A 143 -3.17 6.86 -20.20
C ARG A 143 -3.46 7.92 -19.15
N GLU A 144 -4.73 8.33 -19.03
CA GLU A 144 -5.14 9.31 -18.04
C GLU A 144 -4.92 8.80 -16.62
N LEU A 145 -5.26 7.54 -16.36
CA LEU A 145 -5.04 6.93 -15.05
C LEU A 145 -3.56 6.78 -14.71
N LEU A 146 -2.71 6.40 -15.67
CA LEU A 146 -1.25 6.36 -15.51
C LEU A 146 -0.67 7.75 -15.23
N ARG A 147 -1.17 8.79 -15.91
CA ARG A 147 -0.76 10.19 -15.66
C ARG A 147 -1.07 10.59 -14.22
N ARG A 148 -2.27 10.29 -13.73
CA ARG A 148 -2.71 10.53 -12.35
C ARG A 148 -1.86 9.77 -11.33
N MET A 149 -1.59 8.49 -11.59
CA MET A 149 -0.69 7.66 -10.76
C MET A 149 0.72 8.25 -10.67
N ASN A 150 1.29 8.72 -11.78
CA ASN A 150 2.61 9.35 -11.81
C ASN A 150 2.65 10.69 -11.06
N ASN A 151 1.50 11.36 -10.94
CA ASN A 151 1.33 12.61 -10.20
C ASN A 151 0.79 12.41 -8.78
N THR A 152 0.78 11.16 -8.28
CA THR A 152 0.40 10.84 -6.90
C THR A 152 1.59 11.00 -5.94
N VAL A 153 1.31 11.48 -4.73
CA VAL A 153 2.27 11.68 -3.64
C VAL A 153 1.69 11.12 -2.34
N ILE A 154 2.51 10.39 -1.61
CA ILE A 154 2.27 10.07 -0.20
C ILE A 154 2.86 11.18 0.66
N ASP A 155 2.01 12.01 1.23
CA ASP A 155 2.37 13.09 2.15
C ASP A 155 2.17 12.61 3.59
N LEU A 156 3.12 12.86 4.48
CA LEU A 156 2.97 12.57 5.90
C LEU A 156 3.50 13.75 6.71
N ASN A 157 2.61 14.39 7.45
CA ASN A 157 3.01 15.28 8.53
C ASN A 157 3.13 14.48 9.83
N ILE A 158 4.38 14.22 10.24
CA ILE A 158 4.73 13.37 11.39
C ILE A 158 4.10 13.86 12.71
N PRO A 159 4.28 15.13 13.14
CA PRO A 159 3.69 15.63 14.39
C PRO A 159 2.16 15.78 14.34
N GLU A 160 1.57 15.85 13.15
CA GLU A 160 0.11 15.87 12.97
C GLU A 160 -0.50 14.46 13.05
N PHE A 161 0.33 13.42 12.87
CA PHE A 161 -0.11 12.04 12.73
C PHE A 161 -1.10 11.87 11.56
N ARG A 162 -0.86 12.56 10.44
CA ARG A 162 -1.72 12.55 9.26
C ARG A 162 -0.93 12.16 8.02
N LEU A 163 -1.31 11.04 7.42
CA LEU A 163 -0.86 10.65 6.09
C LEU A 163 -1.94 11.04 5.08
N ARG A 164 -1.55 11.63 3.96
CA ARG A 164 -2.43 12.01 2.87
C ARG A 164 -1.99 11.32 1.58
N VAL A 165 -2.96 10.96 0.77
CA VAL A 165 -2.73 10.59 -0.62
C VAL A 165 -3.15 11.81 -1.44
N ILE A 166 -2.18 12.46 -2.05
CA ILE A 166 -2.38 13.64 -2.88
C ILE A 166 -2.21 13.23 -4.33
N GLU A 167 -3.19 13.52 -5.17
CA GLU A 167 -3.15 13.24 -6.59
C GLU A 167 -3.41 14.52 -7.36
N GLU A 168 -2.46 14.92 -8.21
CA GLU A 168 -2.57 16.14 -9.03
C GLU A 168 -2.77 17.44 -8.22
N GLY A 169 -2.32 17.42 -6.98
CA GLY A 169 -2.46 18.54 -6.03
C GLY A 169 -3.68 18.43 -5.12
N ASP A 170 -4.64 17.56 -5.43
CA ASP A 170 -5.83 17.37 -4.62
C ASP A 170 -5.62 16.26 -3.58
N THR A 171 -6.01 16.53 -2.33
CA THR A 171 -5.99 15.49 -1.28
C THR A 171 -7.19 14.56 -1.48
N LEU A 172 -6.93 13.33 -1.93
CA LEU A 172 -7.97 12.30 -2.11
C LEU A 172 -8.34 11.63 -0.79
N PHE A 173 -7.32 11.31 0.01
CA PHE A 173 -7.50 10.61 1.28
C PHE A 173 -6.65 11.25 2.37
N THR A 174 -7.16 11.20 3.60
CA THR A 174 -6.43 11.58 4.81
C THR A 174 -6.64 10.52 5.86
N PHE A 175 -5.55 9.92 6.34
CA PHE A 175 -5.55 8.81 7.27
C PHE A 175 -4.88 9.19 8.59
N PRO A 176 -5.47 8.83 9.74
CA PRO A 176 -4.76 8.90 11.01
C PRO A 176 -3.67 7.84 11.04
N VAL A 177 -2.47 8.22 11.47
CA VAL A 177 -1.35 7.30 11.61
C VAL A 177 -0.82 7.24 13.02
N ARG A 178 -0.03 6.22 13.32
CA ARG A 178 0.97 6.27 14.40
C ARG A 178 2.35 6.33 13.77
N VAL A 179 3.28 6.96 14.47
CA VAL A 179 4.67 7.09 14.04
C VAL A 179 5.60 6.54 15.10
N GLY A 180 6.89 6.56 14.80
CA GLY A 180 7.98 6.21 15.69
C GLY A 180 7.91 6.89 17.06
N ARG A 181 8.47 6.26 18.08
CA ARG A 181 8.58 6.84 19.42
C ARG A 181 9.86 7.65 19.56
N ASN A 182 9.85 8.69 20.41
CA ASN A 182 11.05 9.47 20.73
C ASN A 182 11.97 8.71 21.70
N GLN A 183 12.63 7.66 21.20
CA GLN A 183 13.48 6.78 22.00
C GLN A 183 14.54 6.12 21.11
N ARG A 184 15.70 5.79 21.68
CA ARG A 184 16.64 4.84 21.10
C ARG A 184 16.50 3.47 21.76
N LYS A 185 16.50 2.39 20.98
CA LYS A 185 16.35 1.01 21.50
C LYS A 185 17.21 0.04 20.70
N TYR A 186 17.74 -0.98 21.37
CA TYR A 186 18.36 -2.11 20.68
C TYR A 186 17.28 -2.98 20.00
N LEU A 187 17.44 -3.21 18.70
CA LEU A 187 16.59 -4.11 17.93
C LEU A 187 17.42 -5.31 17.47
N ALA A 188 16.96 -6.52 17.76
CA ALA A 188 17.67 -7.75 17.39
C ALA A 188 17.76 -7.92 15.87
N LEU A 189 16.73 -7.49 15.13
CA LEU A 189 16.73 -7.53 13.67
C LEU A 189 17.77 -6.59 13.05
N ALA A 190 17.98 -5.40 13.65
CA ALA A 190 19.02 -4.46 13.23
C ALA A 190 20.41 -4.76 13.83
N LYS A 191 20.47 -5.62 14.87
CA LYS A 191 21.65 -5.90 15.69
C LYS A 191 22.34 -4.64 16.22
N ALA A 192 21.57 -3.56 16.42
CA ALA A 192 22.08 -2.25 16.78
C ALA A 192 21.07 -1.49 17.66
N THR A 193 21.56 -0.49 18.39
CA THR A 193 20.73 0.51 19.05
C THR A 193 20.36 1.59 18.05
N VAL A 194 19.11 1.60 17.63
CA VAL A 194 18.61 2.52 16.60
C VAL A 194 17.70 3.58 17.20
N ASP A 195 17.67 4.74 16.56
CA ASP A 195 16.62 5.74 16.75
C ASP A 195 15.27 5.23 16.25
N LEU A 196 14.25 5.26 17.11
CA LEU A 196 12.90 4.81 16.77
C LEU A 196 12.02 5.95 16.27
N ARG A 197 12.54 7.17 16.12
CA ARG A 197 11.79 8.27 15.50
C ARG A 197 11.63 8.01 14.01
N THR A 198 10.43 8.23 13.49
CA THR A 198 10.22 8.25 12.03
C THR A 198 10.97 9.44 11.44
N MET A 199 11.78 9.19 10.42
CA MET A 199 12.63 10.20 9.80
C MET A 199 11.86 10.96 8.71
N PRO A 200 11.91 12.31 8.72
CA PRO A 200 11.39 13.13 7.63
C PRO A 200 12.40 13.17 6.48
N GLY A 201 11.93 13.66 5.33
CA GLY A 201 12.69 13.86 4.11
C GLY A 201 11.82 13.58 2.89
N ASP A 202 12.46 13.65 1.73
CA ASP A 202 11.83 13.43 0.43
C ASP A 202 12.34 12.15 -0.22
N GLY A 203 11.46 11.43 -0.90
CA GLY A 203 11.88 10.23 -1.63
C GLY A 203 10.73 9.56 -2.36
N HIS A 204 10.75 8.23 -2.38
CA HIS A 204 9.79 7.44 -3.14
C HIS A 204 9.62 6.03 -2.57
N ILE A 205 8.51 5.37 -2.91
CA ILE A 205 8.27 3.97 -2.58
C ILE A 205 9.23 3.10 -3.39
N ILE A 206 10.05 2.31 -2.70
CA ILE A 206 11.05 1.43 -3.34
C ILE A 206 10.68 -0.05 -3.29
N ARG A 207 9.78 -0.43 -2.37
CA ARG A 207 9.43 -1.83 -2.17
C ARG A 207 8.00 -2.00 -1.67
N ILE A 208 7.40 -3.10 -2.10
CA ILE A 208 6.10 -3.59 -1.66
C ILE A 208 6.28 -5.04 -1.20
N ALA A 209 5.74 -5.39 -0.04
CA ALA A 209 5.61 -6.75 0.43
C ALA A 209 4.12 -7.14 0.45
N ARG A 210 3.64 -7.81 -0.60
CA ARG A 210 2.26 -8.34 -0.69
C ARG A 210 1.96 -9.43 0.35
N TYR A 211 2.99 -10.21 0.69
CA TYR A 211 2.94 -11.29 1.69
C TYR A 211 3.93 -10.98 2.82
N PRO A 212 3.56 -10.10 3.76
CA PRO A 212 4.46 -9.67 4.81
C PRO A 212 4.79 -10.81 5.80
N LEU A 213 6.01 -10.76 6.33
CA LEU A 213 6.47 -11.58 7.44
C LEU A 213 6.41 -10.78 8.74
N PHE A 214 5.65 -11.30 9.68
CA PHE A 214 5.51 -10.70 11.00
C PHE A 214 6.63 -11.18 11.92
N LEU A 215 7.59 -10.28 12.16
CA LEU A 215 8.75 -10.51 13.02
C LEU A 215 8.71 -9.51 14.17
N ASP A 216 8.94 -10.00 15.39
CA ASP A 216 9.17 -9.15 16.55
C ASP A 216 10.55 -8.49 16.38
N PRO A 217 10.66 -7.15 16.37
CA PRO A 217 11.94 -6.49 16.14
C PRO A 217 12.89 -6.54 17.35
N GLY A 218 12.37 -6.73 18.56
CA GLY A 218 13.14 -6.88 19.78
C GLY A 218 13.75 -8.27 19.92
N THR A 219 13.05 -9.32 19.47
CA THR A 219 13.51 -10.71 19.61
C THR A 219 13.93 -11.39 18.30
N GLY A 220 13.51 -10.86 17.16
CA GLY A 220 13.67 -11.45 15.83
C GLY A 220 12.77 -12.67 15.56
N ARG A 221 11.88 -13.02 16.49
CA ARG A 221 11.02 -14.21 16.36
C ARG A 221 9.83 -13.91 15.46
N ARG A 222 9.45 -14.91 14.64
CA ARG A 222 8.22 -14.86 13.86
C ARG A 222 7.01 -15.04 14.76
N PHE A 223 5.95 -14.29 14.49
CA PHE A 223 4.63 -14.48 15.06
C PHE A 223 3.58 -14.57 13.94
N THR A 224 2.43 -15.16 14.25
CA THR A 224 1.32 -15.37 13.29
C THR A 224 -0.02 -14.91 13.84
N HIS A 225 -0.07 -14.51 15.10
CA HIS A 225 -1.28 -14.09 15.80
C HIS A 225 -1.04 -12.74 16.47
N THR A 226 -2.12 -11.99 16.67
CA THR A 226 -2.13 -10.71 17.39
C THR A 226 -3.23 -10.67 18.42
N ARG A 227 -3.05 -9.85 19.46
CA ARG A 227 -4.11 -9.47 20.38
C ARG A 227 -4.68 -8.11 19.95
N ARG A 228 -5.98 -8.11 19.66
CA ARG A 228 -6.76 -6.94 19.25
C ARG A 228 -7.05 -6.02 20.44
N ASP A 229 -7.46 -4.79 20.15
CA ASP A 229 -7.77 -3.78 21.16
C ASP A 229 -8.96 -4.12 22.06
N ASP A 230 -9.81 -5.06 21.65
CA ASP A 230 -10.92 -5.62 22.42
C ASP A 230 -10.50 -6.84 23.26
N GLY A 231 -9.22 -7.19 23.23
CA GLY A 231 -8.62 -8.30 23.96
C GLY A 231 -8.72 -9.66 23.28
N ARG A 232 -9.39 -9.76 22.11
CA ARG A 232 -9.50 -11.01 21.33
C ARG A 232 -8.22 -11.30 20.56
N THR A 233 -8.02 -12.56 20.19
CA THR A 233 -6.87 -12.99 19.39
C THR A 233 -7.32 -13.39 17.99
N THR A 234 -6.58 -12.96 16.97
CA THR A 234 -6.79 -13.34 15.57
C THR A 234 -5.46 -13.73 14.93
N VAL A 235 -5.54 -14.35 13.75
CA VAL A 235 -4.38 -14.45 12.85
C VAL A 235 -3.99 -13.05 12.37
N MET A 236 -2.70 -12.84 12.05
CA MET A 236 -2.24 -11.61 11.41
C MET A 236 -2.92 -11.44 10.03
N PRO A 237 -3.38 -10.24 9.67
CA PRO A 237 -4.06 -10.02 8.41
C PRO A 237 -3.08 -10.06 7.22
N LEU A 238 -3.53 -10.56 6.08
CA LEU A 238 -2.79 -10.48 4.82
C LEU A 238 -3.09 -9.14 4.15
N ILE A 239 -2.24 -8.15 4.41
CA ILE A 239 -2.37 -6.79 3.88
C ILE A 239 -0.96 -6.28 3.53
N PRO A 240 -0.74 -5.73 2.32
CA PRO A 240 0.58 -5.30 1.88
C PRO A 240 1.22 -4.24 2.76
N TRP A 241 2.55 -4.29 2.82
CA TRP A 241 3.40 -3.25 3.41
C TRP A 241 4.20 -2.56 2.31
N ILE A 242 4.45 -1.26 2.47
CA ILE A 242 5.28 -0.50 1.54
C ILE A 242 6.47 0.14 2.28
N GLU A 243 7.61 0.21 1.61
CA GLU A 243 8.83 0.83 2.13
C GLU A 243 9.18 2.07 1.29
N PRO A 244 9.19 3.26 1.90
CA PRO A 244 9.81 4.42 1.31
C PRO A 244 11.33 4.41 1.53
N GLU A 245 12.06 4.85 0.52
CA GLU A 245 13.39 5.42 0.68
C GLU A 245 13.24 6.93 0.88
N ILE A 246 14.00 7.51 1.81
CA ILE A 246 13.91 8.92 2.18
C ILE A 246 15.31 9.52 2.18
N ASP A 247 15.51 10.61 1.43
CA ASP A 247 16.80 11.29 1.23
C ASP A 247 17.93 10.34 0.82
N GLY A 248 17.63 9.31 0.02
CA GLY A 248 18.58 8.29 -0.42
C GLY A 248 18.91 7.22 0.63
N HIS A 249 18.17 7.17 1.74
CA HIS A 249 18.39 6.23 2.83
C HIS A 249 17.17 5.34 3.09
N ARG A 250 17.45 4.06 3.38
CA ARG A 250 16.46 3.08 3.80
C ARG A 250 16.45 2.95 5.32
N TYR A 251 15.69 3.81 5.98
CA TYR A 251 15.52 3.76 7.44
C TYR A 251 14.71 2.56 7.94
N GLY A 252 14.19 1.70 7.04
CA GLY A 252 13.30 0.59 7.41
C GLY A 252 11.94 1.04 7.96
N GLN A 253 11.56 2.30 7.75
CA GLN A 253 10.28 2.88 8.19
C GLN A 253 9.14 2.51 7.24
N LEU A 254 8.63 1.29 7.36
CA LEU A 254 7.50 0.80 6.58
C LEU A 254 6.22 1.59 6.86
N ILE A 255 5.38 1.73 5.83
CA ILE A 255 3.97 2.07 5.99
C ILE A 255 3.18 0.76 5.95
N HIS A 256 2.47 0.46 7.04
CA HIS A 256 1.84 -0.84 7.23
C HIS A 256 0.60 -0.76 8.15
N PRO A 257 -0.32 -1.73 8.08
CA PRO A 257 -1.46 -1.78 8.99
C PRO A 257 -1.02 -2.05 10.43
N THR A 258 -1.78 -1.49 11.38
CA THR A 258 -1.77 -1.87 12.78
C THR A 258 -3.04 -2.66 13.12
N THR A 259 -2.87 -3.71 13.91
CA THR A 259 -3.96 -4.50 14.46
C THR A 259 -4.59 -3.84 15.70
N ASN A 260 -4.01 -2.71 16.14
CA ASN A 260 -4.35 -1.98 17.36
C ASN A 260 -4.58 -0.47 17.08
N PRO A 261 -5.70 -0.10 16.43
CA PRO A 261 -6.03 1.29 16.09
C PRO A 261 -6.05 2.26 17.28
N LYS A 262 -6.21 1.81 18.53
CA LYS A 262 -6.05 2.64 19.74
C LYS A 262 -4.66 3.30 19.83
N THR A 263 -3.68 2.80 19.09
CA THR A 263 -2.32 3.36 19.02
C THR A 263 -2.17 4.47 17.98
N LEU A 264 -3.16 4.71 17.12
CA LEU A 264 -3.16 5.81 16.14
C LEU A 264 -3.19 7.18 16.84
N ASN A 265 -2.71 8.20 16.12
CA ASN A 265 -2.48 9.56 16.61
C ASN A 265 -1.43 9.66 17.72
N LYS A 266 -0.47 8.74 17.73
CA LYS A 266 0.57 8.66 18.76
C LYS A 266 1.94 8.31 18.18
N ALA A 267 2.97 8.79 18.86
CA ALA A 267 4.34 8.32 18.72
C ALA A 267 4.47 7.01 19.51
N TYR A 268 4.25 5.86 18.85
CA TYR A 268 4.07 4.56 19.50
C TYR A 268 4.90 3.44 18.87
N SER A 269 5.14 3.47 17.55
CA SER A 269 5.82 2.38 16.85
C SER A 269 7.32 2.33 17.18
N ASN A 270 8.02 1.32 16.68
CA ASN A 270 9.47 1.23 16.74
C ASN A 270 10.15 1.83 15.48
N GLY A 271 9.56 2.86 14.86
CA GLY A 271 10.14 3.58 13.71
C GLY A 271 9.20 3.73 12.51
N CYS A 272 8.24 2.82 12.38
CA CYS A 272 7.35 2.73 11.23
C CYS A 272 6.09 3.59 11.34
N ILE A 273 5.38 3.68 10.21
CA ILE A 273 4.14 4.42 10.06
C ILE A 273 3.00 3.40 10.04
N GLY A 274 2.25 3.33 11.14
CA GLY A 274 1.12 2.42 11.27
C GLY A 274 -0.20 3.09 10.90
N VAL A 275 -1.02 2.43 10.09
CA VAL A 275 -2.36 2.87 9.63
C VAL A 275 -3.43 1.83 10.00
N LYS A 276 -4.72 2.12 9.85
CA LYS A 276 -5.75 1.06 9.99
C LYS A 276 -5.59 0.00 8.90
N GLU A 277 -6.14 -1.20 9.12
CA GLU A 277 -6.16 -2.27 8.13
C GLU A 277 -6.86 -1.83 6.85
N ALA A 278 -8.02 -1.18 6.96
CA ALA A 278 -8.73 -0.62 5.81
C ALA A 278 -7.89 0.40 5.04
N ASP A 279 -7.28 1.34 5.76
CA ASP A 279 -6.53 2.47 5.19
C ASP A 279 -5.29 2.00 4.42
N ALA A 280 -4.65 0.93 4.89
CA ALA A 280 -3.49 0.32 4.23
C ALA A 280 -3.80 -0.16 2.80
N TRP A 281 -5.03 -0.64 2.53
CA TRP A 281 -5.43 -1.03 1.17
C TRP A 281 -5.51 0.15 0.20
N TYR A 282 -6.07 1.28 0.65
CA TYR A 282 -6.08 2.50 -0.16
C TYR A 282 -4.66 2.99 -0.41
N ILE A 283 -3.81 3.04 0.63
CA ILE A 283 -2.43 3.48 0.49
C ILE A 283 -1.69 2.57 -0.50
N TYR A 284 -1.82 1.25 -0.38
CA TYR A 284 -1.18 0.30 -1.29
C TYR A 284 -1.54 0.56 -2.75
N TYR A 285 -2.83 0.70 -3.09
CA TYR A 285 -3.25 0.88 -4.48
C TYR A 285 -2.95 2.26 -5.06
N PHE A 286 -2.72 3.26 -4.22
CA PHE A 286 -2.32 4.59 -4.64
C PHE A 286 -0.80 4.84 -4.52
N ALA A 287 -0.03 3.86 -4.03
CA ALA A 287 1.40 3.97 -3.83
C ALA A 287 2.19 2.78 -4.42
N PRO A 288 2.10 2.54 -5.75
CA PRO A 288 3.02 1.63 -6.42
C PRO A 288 4.49 2.03 -6.19
N VAL A 289 5.41 1.11 -6.51
CA VAL A 289 6.85 1.43 -6.56
C VAL A 289 7.08 2.62 -7.48
N GLY A 290 7.87 3.59 -7.03
CA GLY A 290 8.14 4.86 -7.71
C GLY A 290 7.24 6.02 -7.26
N THR A 291 6.14 5.78 -6.54
CA THR A 291 5.31 6.88 -6.00
C THR A 291 6.12 7.76 -5.07
N ARG A 292 6.03 9.09 -5.25
CA ARG A 292 6.74 10.06 -4.42
C ARG A 292 6.26 10.00 -2.97
N ALA A 293 7.19 10.14 -2.03
CA ALA A 293 6.93 10.20 -0.60
C ALA A 293 7.53 11.51 -0.04
N HIS A 294 6.70 12.32 0.59
CA HIS A 294 7.10 13.56 1.27
C HIS A 294 6.75 13.44 2.75
N LEU A 295 7.76 13.20 3.59
CA LEU A 295 7.59 13.04 5.03
C LEU A 295 8.16 14.26 5.71
N HIS A 296 7.33 15.03 6.41
CA HIS A 296 7.74 16.31 6.97
C HIS A 296 7.36 16.44 8.44
N TYR A 297 7.89 17.50 9.04
CA TYR A 297 7.79 17.78 10.47
C TYR A 297 7.33 19.22 10.70
N ASP A 298 6.16 19.56 10.17
CA ASP A 298 5.61 20.89 10.27
C ASP A 298 4.78 21.04 11.54
N LEU A 299 5.25 21.89 12.46
CA LEU A 299 4.55 22.18 13.71
C LEU A 299 3.45 23.24 13.55
N ARG A 300 3.32 23.87 12.39
CA ARG A 300 2.27 24.86 12.12
C ARG A 300 1.46 24.38 10.93
N VAL A 301 0.19 24.09 11.16
CA VAL A 301 -0.73 23.62 10.13
C VAL A 301 -1.87 24.60 9.96
N VAL A 302 -2.27 24.84 8.72
CA VAL A 302 -3.43 25.67 8.40
C VAL A 302 -4.64 24.75 8.30
N GLY A 303 -5.64 25.02 9.12
CA GLY A 303 -6.91 24.30 9.11
C GLY A 303 -7.79 24.70 7.92
N PRO A 304 -8.88 23.95 7.66
CA PRO A 304 -9.84 24.27 6.58
C PRO A 304 -10.50 25.65 6.72
N ASP A 305 -10.56 26.19 7.93
CA ASP A 305 -11.07 27.52 8.26
C ASP A 305 -10.04 28.64 8.04
N GLY A 306 -8.83 28.30 7.58
CA GLY A 306 -7.71 29.22 7.40
C GLY A 306 -6.95 29.53 8.69
N ASN A 307 -7.35 28.99 9.83
CA ASN A 307 -6.67 29.22 11.10
C ASN A 307 -5.41 28.36 11.22
N THR A 308 -4.32 28.96 11.71
CA THR A 308 -3.08 28.22 11.99
C THR A 308 -3.14 27.60 13.38
N THR A 309 -2.91 26.29 13.46
CA THR A 309 -2.76 25.55 14.73
C THR A 309 -1.30 25.18 14.94
N GLU A 310 -0.79 25.40 16.16
CA GLU A 310 0.53 24.91 16.55
C GLU A 310 0.41 23.49 17.14
N LEU A 311 1.08 22.54 16.51
CA LEU A 311 1.14 21.14 16.92
C LEU A 311 2.18 20.92 18.02
N LYS A 312 2.02 19.83 18.77
CA LYS A 312 3.00 19.40 19.76
C LYS A 312 4.28 18.94 19.06
N ASP A 313 5.43 19.41 19.53
CA ASP A 313 6.73 18.89 19.15
C ASP A 313 6.99 17.53 19.83
N ILE A 314 6.60 16.44 19.15
CA ILE A 314 6.65 15.07 19.70
C ILE A 314 8.08 14.50 19.80
N TYR A 315 9.03 15.02 19.01
CA TYR A 315 10.43 14.58 18.97
C TYR A 315 11.42 15.59 19.54
N GLY A 316 11.01 16.82 19.83
CA GLY A 316 11.88 17.87 20.36
C GLY A 316 12.81 18.47 19.31
N TRP A 317 12.38 18.52 18.04
CA TRP A 317 13.17 19.01 16.91
C TRP A 317 13.00 20.51 16.65
N LYS A 318 12.07 21.20 17.34
CA LYS A 318 11.90 22.64 17.20
C LYS A 318 13.23 23.37 17.45
N GLY A 319 13.72 24.08 16.43
CA GLY A 319 14.98 24.83 16.48
C GLY A 319 16.25 23.99 16.44
N ARG A 320 16.17 22.71 16.06
CA ARG A 320 17.33 21.81 15.91
C ARG A 320 17.42 21.29 14.47
N ARG A 321 18.63 20.96 14.03
CA ARG A 321 18.83 20.16 12.81
C ARG A 321 18.33 18.75 13.07
N PHE A 322 17.71 18.11 12.07
CA PHE A 322 17.30 16.71 12.17
C PHE A 322 18.49 15.84 12.61
N PRO A 323 18.26 14.81 13.45
CA PRO A 323 19.32 14.00 14.03
C PRO A 323 20.17 13.32 12.95
N ASP A 324 21.43 13.09 13.31
CA ASP A 324 22.45 12.45 12.47
C ASP A 324 21.99 11.07 11.95
N GLN A 325 22.28 10.78 10.68
CA GLN A 325 21.88 9.58 9.95
C GLN A 325 22.73 8.35 10.30
N SER A 326 23.46 8.37 11.42
CA SER A 326 24.43 7.33 11.80
C SER A 326 23.81 5.93 11.96
N ASP A 327 22.51 5.83 12.23
CA ASP A 327 21.80 4.54 12.32
C ASP A 327 21.29 4.02 10.96
N ALA A 328 21.30 4.85 9.90
CA ALA A 328 20.69 4.52 8.60
C ALA A 328 21.33 3.27 7.96
N ALA A 329 22.65 3.13 8.05
CA ALA A 329 23.36 1.99 7.48
C ALA A 329 22.97 0.64 8.12
N ALA A 330 22.76 0.63 9.44
CA ALA A 330 22.36 -0.58 10.16
C ALA A 330 20.91 -0.99 9.82
N LEU A 331 20.02 -0.01 9.74
CA LEU A 331 18.62 -0.22 9.35
C LEU A 331 18.48 -0.62 7.89
N GLU A 332 19.28 -0.03 7.01
CA GLU A 332 19.33 -0.38 5.59
C GLU A 332 19.77 -1.82 5.37
N GLU A 333 20.86 -2.24 6.02
CA GLU A 333 21.34 -3.62 5.94
C GLU A 333 20.31 -4.62 6.50
N ALA A 334 19.62 -4.26 7.58
CA ALA A 334 18.54 -5.07 8.12
C ALA A 334 17.37 -5.18 7.15
N SER A 335 16.93 -4.05 6.58
CA SER A 335 15.83 -3.99 5.61
C SER A 335 16.13 -4.81 4.35
N ARG A 336 17.37 -4.78 3.85
CA ARG A 336 17.85 -5.62 2.73
C ARG A 336 17.77 -7.11 3.07
N LYS A 337 18.08 -7.51 4.30
CA LYS A 337 18.07 -8.91 4.76
C LYS A 337 16.68 -9.43 5.11
N THR A 338 15.73 -8.57 5.43
CA THR A 338 14.33 -8.93 5.73
C THR A 338 13.37 -8.30 4.71
N PRO A 339 13.44 -8.66 3.42
CA PRO A 339 12.71 -7.99 2.35
C PRO A 339 11.19 -8.17 2.39
N SER A 340 10.67 -9.03 3.29
CA SER A 340 9.25 -9.17 3.60
C SER A 340 8.91 -8.83 5.04
N GLY A 341 9.91 -8.52 5.88
CA GLY A 341 9.77 -8.34 7.32
C GLY A 341 9.75 -6.88 7.76
N CYS A 342 9.16 -6.66 8.93
CA CYS A 342 9.08 -5.36 9.60
C CYS A 342 10.14 -5.33 10.70
N VAL A 343 11.08 -4.39 10.61
CA VAL A 343 12.16 -4.21 11.61
C VAL A 343 11.68 -3.40 12.81
N CYS A 344 10.40 -3.05 12.87
CA CYS A 344 9.81 -2.06 13.78
C CYS A 344 8.44 -2.48 14.35
N GLY A 345 8.08 -3.76 14.23
CA GLY A 345 6.78 -4.31 14.66
C GLY A 345 6.46 -4.02 16.13
N ASP A 346 5.17 -4.02 16.48
CA ASP A 346 4.78 -3.81 17.88
C ASP A 346 5.29 -4.95 18.75
N VAL A 347 5.84 -4.58 19.91
CA VAL A 347 6.15 -5.50 21.00
C VAL A 347 5.21 -5.08 22.12
N GLU A 348 4.28 -5.95 22.51
CA GLU A 348 3.58 -5.82 23.79
C GLU A 348 4.56 -5.99 24.95
#